data_AF-A0A7V8VRL0-F1
#
_entry.id   AF-A0A7V8VRL0-F1
#
_cell.length_a   1.000
_cell.length_b   1.000
_cell.length_c   1.000
_cell.angle_alpha   90.00
_cell.angle_beta   90.00
_cell.angle_gamma   90.00
#
_symmetry.space_group_name_H-M   'P 1'
#
loop_
_entity.id
_entity.type
_entity.pdbx_description
1 polymer ?
#
loop_
_entity_poly.entity_id
_entity_poly.type
_entity_poly.pdbx_seq_one_letter_code
_entity_poly.pdbx_strand_id
1 'polypeptide(L)'
;MNSGLGMFSWERDSFAYAQGYDEATGRYRGLSAGQGGTAVLDGSSVLVTPEAAKRQLAEATGGDGGGGGGGEGGGDGGGGGGGDGSGGGNGGGGGVITKTQPQRFHGSVALAPERAARDAGKIAEEVLQHLAALVGADVEVTLEIQARVPGGVPDNIVRTVTENCKTLRFVSHGFESE
;
A
#
# COMPACT_ATOMS: atom_id res chain seq x y z
N MET A 1 14.15 25.98 -18.76
CA MET A 1 12.95 26.25 -19.56
C MET A 1 12.74 25.05 -20.46
N ASN A 2 11.62 24.35 -20.57
CA ASN A 2 10.31 24.35 -19.92
C ASN A 2 9.68 22.99 -20.34
N SER A 3 8.89 22.38 -19.48
CA SER A 3 8.21 21.08 -19.63
C SER A 3 7.38 20.90 -20.92
N GLY A 4 7.02 19.65 -21.24
CA GLY A 4 5.84 19.39 -22.07
C GLY A 4 5.65 17.97 -22.60
N LEU A 5 5.12 17.09 -21.75
CA LEU A 5 4.00 16.17 -22.06
C LEU A 5 4.03 15.43 -23.41
N GLY A 6 4.51 14.18 -23.39
CA GLY A 6 4.44 13.32 -24.56
C GLY A 6 4.90 11.87 -24.33
N MET A 7 4.49 11.22 -23.24
CA MET A 7 4.55 9.76 -23.16
C MET A 7 3.13 9.20 -23.13
N PHE A 8 2.64 8.99 -24.35
CA PHE A 8 1.31 8.53 -24.72
C PHE A 8 1.17 7.00 -24.64
N SER A 9 1.75 6.32 -23.62
CA SER A 9 1.57 4.87 -23.45
C SER A 9 1.06 4.42 -22.08
N TRP A 10 0.78 5.32 -21.14
CA TRP A 10 0.18 4.90 -19.86
C TRP A 10 -1.33 4.60 -19.98
N GLU A 11 -2.02 5.09 -21.02
CA GLU A 11 -3.48 4.94 -21.16
C GLU A 11 -3.93 3.49 -21.44
N ARG A 12 -3.00 2.57 -21.71
CA ARG A 12 -3.31 1.17 -22.08
C ARG A 12 -2.91 0.08 -21.07
N ASP A 13 -2.13 0.38 -20.03
CA ASP A 13 -1.49 -0.68 -19.23
C ASP A 13 -1.85 -0.72 -17.72
N SER A 14 -2.90 -0.02 -17.28
CA SER A 14 -3.30 -0.02 -15.86
C SER A 14 -4.59 -0.80 -15.61
N PHE A 15 -4.49 -1.95 -14.94
CA PHE A 15 -5.64 -2.72 -14.46
C PHE A 15 -6.30 -2.05 -13.25
N ALA A 16 -7.62 -2.17 -13.15
CA ALA A 16 -8.36 -1.79 -11.95
C ALA A 16 -8.50 -2.99 -11.02
N TYR A 17 -8.67 -2.69 -9.74
CA TYR A 17 -8.85 -3.70 -8.70
C TYR A 17 -10.29 -3.71 -8.22
N ALA A 18 -10.87 -4.89 -7.97
CA ALA A 18 -12.14 -5.02 -7.25
C ALA A 18 -12.04 -6.11 -6.18
N GLN A 19 -12.70 -5.86 -5.05
CA GLN A 19 -12.77 -6.80 -3.91
C GLN A 19 -13.60 -8.04 -4.25
N GLY A 20 -14.45 -7.96 -5.27
CA GLY A 20 -15.07 -9.13 -5.88
C GLY A 20 -16.07 -8.82 -6.98
N TYR A 21 -16.57 -9.87 -7.63
CA TYR A 21 -17.56 -9.78 -8.70
C TYR A 21 -18.90 -10.33 -8.24
N ASP A 22 -19.97 -9.59 -8.47
CA ASP A 22 -21.35 -10.01 -8.20
C ASP A 22 -22.00 -10.53 -9.48
N GLU A 23 -22.09 -11.85 -9.63
CA GLU A 23 -22.66 -12.50 -10.81
C GLU A 23 -24.17 -12.25 -10.98
N ALA A 24 -24.90 -11.96 -9.89
CA ALA A 24 -26.34 -11.71 -9.96
C ALA A 24 -26.67 -10.32 -10.52
N THR A 25 -25.78 -9.35 -10.30
CA THR A 25 -25.97 -7.95 -10.76
C THR A 25 -25.00 -7.53 -11.86
N GLY A 26 -24.00 -8.37 -12.18
CA GLY A 26 -22.97 -8.11 -13.17
C GLY A 26 -21.96 -7.02 -12.78
N ARG A 27 -21.86 -6.66 -11.48
CA ARG A 27 -21.08 -5.50 -10.99
C ARG A 27 -19.87 -5.89 -10.15
N TYR A 28 -18.81 -5.09 -10.27
CA TYR A 28 -17.58 -5.17 -9.48
C TYR A 28 -17.73 -4.42 -8.15
N ARG A 29 -17.53 -5.10 -7.02
CA ARG A 29 -17.62 -4.50 -5.68
C ARG A 29 -16.26 -3.93 -5.27
N GLY A 30 -16.25 -2.73 -4.70
CA GLY A 30 -15.02 -2.07 -4.25
C GLY A 30 -14.06 -1.75 -5.40
N LEU A 31 -14.60 -1.41 -6.58
CA LEU A 31 -13.81 -1.06 -7.77
C LEU A 31 -12.95 0.17 -7.52
N SER A 32 -11.63 0.02 -7.68
CA SER A 32 -10.64 1.09 -7.59
C SER A 32 -9.82 1.15 -8.88
N ALA A 33 -9.81 2.31 -9.53
CA ALA A 33 -9.09 2.55 -10.77
C ALA A 33 -8.27 3.85 -10.68
N GLY A 34 -7.02 3.82 -11.10
CA GLY A 34 -6.18 5.02 -11.25
C GLY A 34 -5.71 5.69 -9.96
N GLN A 35 -6.05 5.18 -8.78
CA GLN A 35 -5.49 5.65 -7.50
C GLN A 35 -4.53 4.61 -6.92
N GLY A 36 -3.29 5.02 -6.62
CA GLY A 36 -2.33 4.22 -5.88
C GLY A 36 -2.83 3.99 -4.46
N GLY A 37 -3.51 2.87 -4.24
CA GLY A 37 -4.06 2.46 -2.94
C GLY A 37 -3.72 1.00 -2.64
N THR A 38 -3.77 0.63 -1.37
CA THR A 38 -3.49 -0.73 -0.92
C THR A 38 -4.61 -1.68 -1.34
N ALA A 39 -4.33 -2.58 -2.28
CA ALA A 39 -5.23 -3.68 -2.62
C ALA A 39 -5.08 -4.81 -1.60
N VAL A 40 -6.18 -5.26 -1.00
CA VAL A 40 -6.20 -6.40 -0.08
C VAL A 40 -6.66 -7.62 -0.86
N LEU A 41 -5.73 -8.43 -1.36
CA LEU A 41 -6.07 -9.62 -2.13
C LEU A 41 -6.58 -10.73 -1.21
N ASP A 42 -7.83 -11.10 -1.38
CA ASP A 42 -8.46 -12.30 -0.82
C ASP A 42 -8.94 -13.25 -1.93
N GLY A 43 -9.51 -14.40 -1.55
CA GLY A 43 -9.98 -15.41 -2.52
C GLY A 43 -11.16 -14.98 -3.40
N SER A 44 -11.77 -13.82 -3.14
CA SER A 44 -12.86 -13.22 -3.93
C SER A 44 -12.41 -12.06 -4.82
N SER A 45 -11.18 -11.60 -4.67
CA SER A 45 -10.64 -10.43 -5.35
C SER A 45 -10.41 -10.68 -6.85
N VAL A 46 -10.72 -9.70 -7.69
CA VAL A 46 -10.60 -9.82 -9.16
C VAL A 46 -9.89 -8.62 -9.78
N LEU A 47 -9.11 -8.88 -10.83
CA LEU A 47 -8.55 -7.84 -11.69
C LEU A 47 -9.59 -7.45 -12.75
N VAL A 48 -9.79 -6.15 -12.91
CA VAL A 48 -10.79 -5.58 -13.80
C VAL A 48 -10.07 -4.87 -14.94
N THR A 49 -10.47 -5.15 -16.18
CA THR A 49 -9.90 -4.49 -17.35
C THR A 49 -10.24 -2.99 -17.35
N PRO A 50 -9.38 -2.12 -17.91
CA PRO A 50 -9.61 -0.68 -17.94
C PRO A 50 -10.97 -0.30 -18.53
N GLU A 51 -11.38 -0.98 -19.61
CA GLU A 51 -12.67 -0.75 -20.29
C GLU A 51 -13.87 -1.10 -19.40
N ALA A 52 -13.81 -2.22 -18.68
CA ALA A 52 -14.88 -2.63 -17.76
C ALA A 52 -14.98 -1.69 -16.56
N ALA A 53 -13.83 -1.24 -16.03
CA ALA A 53 -13.79 -0.31 -14.91
C ALA A 53 -14.35 1.07 -15.28
N LYS A 54 -13.95 1.62 -16.45
CA LYS A 54 -14.47 2.90 -16.97
C LYS A 54 -15.99 2.86 -17.16
N ARG A 55 -16.52 1.76 -17.70
CA ARG A 55 -17.96 1.59 -17.93
C ARG A 55 -18.75 1.68 -16.62
N GLN A 56 -18.35 0.93 -15.59
CA GLN A 56 -19.05 0.94 -14.32
C GLN A 56 -18.91 2.28 -13.57
N LEU A 57 -17.76 2.94 -13.65
CA LEU A 57 -17.56 4.28 -13.07
C LEU A 57 -18.40 5.36 -13.79
N ALA A 58 -18.54 5.26 -15.11
CA ALA A 58 -19.41 6.14 -15.89
C ALA A 58 -20.89 5.92 -15.58
N GLU A 59 -21.32 4.67 -15.37
CA GLU A 59 -22.68 4.33 -14.94
C GLU A 59 -22.99 4.81 -13.52
N ALA A 60 -22.01 4.78 -12.61
CA ALA A 60 -22.14 5.34 -11.26
C ALA A 60 -22.21 6.87 -11.25
N THR A 61 -21.50 7.54 -12.16
CA THR A 61 -21.50 9.00 -12.30
C THR A 61 -22.70 9.50 -13.12
N GLY A 62 -23.23 8.67 -14.02
CA GLY A 62 -24.44 8.94 -14.80
C GLY A 62 -25.75 8.68 -14.05
N GLY A 63 -25.67 8.34 -12.77
CA GLY A 63 -26.82 7.99 -11.94
C GLY A 63 -26.75 8.56 -10.53
N ASP A 64 -26.40 9.84 -10.38
CA ASP A 64 -27.01 10.77 -9.42
C ASP A 64 -26.44 12.18 -9.61
N GLY A 65 -27.25 13.03 -10.24
CA GLY A 65 -27.02 14.45 -10.40
C GLY A 65 -28.38 15.12 -10.55
N GLY A 66 -29.13 15.19 -9.45
CA GLY A 66 -30.52 15.67 -9.47
C GLY A 66 -30.99 16.30 -8.16
N GLY A 67 -30.28 17.32 -7.67
CA GLY A 67 -30.86 18.25 -6.71
C GLY A 67 -31.81 19.24 -7.39
N GLY A 68 -33.11 19.12 -7.09
CA GLY A 68 -34.07 20.25 -7.09
C GLY A 68 -35.05 20.38 -8.27
N GLY A 69 -36.35 20.16 -7.97
CA GLY A 69 -37.45 20.98 -8.49
C GLY A 69 -38.45 20.34 -9.46
N GLY A 70 -39.70 20.20 -9.01
CA GLY A 70 -40.91 20.31 -9.86
C GLY A 70 -41.62 19.00 -10.22
N GLY A 71 -42.78 18.76 -9.61
CA GLY A 71 -43.68 17.67 -10.02
C GLY A 71 -44.85 17.47 -9.06
N GLU A 72 -45.91 18.24 -9.28
CA GLU A 72 -47.22 18.16 -8.62
C GLU A 72 -47.84 16.75 -8.64
N GLY A 73 -48.44 16.39 -7.50
CA GLY A 73 -49.30 15.21 -7.36
C GLY A 73 -50.11 15.35 -6.07
N GLY A 74 -51.32 15.91 -6.21
CA GLY A 74 -52.23 16.20 -5.09
C GLY A 74 -52.69 14.95 -4.34
N GLY A 75 -52.84 15.11 -3.03
CA GLY A 75 -53.41 14.14 -2.11
C GLY A 75 -53.72 14.84 -0.79
N ASP A 76 -55.01 15.15 -0.62
CA ASP A 76 -55.66 15.90 0.44
C ASP A 76 -55.49 15.28 1.85
N GLY A 77 -55.45 16.13 2.89
CA GLY A 77 -55.98 15.75 4.21
C GLY A 77 -55.05 15.83 5.43
N GLY A 78 -54.98 17.02 6.04
CA GLY A 78 -55.32 17.16 7.46
C GLY A 78 -54.24 16.96 8.56
N GLY A 79 -53.88 18.08 9.20
CA GLY A 79 -54.01 18.18 10.67
C GLY A 79 -52.75 18.00 11.52
N GLY A 80 -52.08 19.12 11.81
CA GLY A 80 -51.85 19.63 13.17
C GLY A 80 -51.02 18.83 14.18
N GLY A 81 -50.07 19.53 14.82
CA GLY A 81 -49.66 19.23 16.20
C GLY A 81 -48.16 19.24 16.41
N GLY A 82 -47.68 20.29 17.08
CA GLY A 82 -46.34 20.30 17.68
C GLY A 82 -46.21 19.26 18.80
N GLY A 83 -44.96 18.88 19.08
CA GLY A 83 -44.65 17.95 20.17
C GLY A 83 -43.15 17.83 20.36
N ASP A 84 -42.63 18.66 21.26
CA ASP A 84 -41.37 18.43 21.96
C ASP A 84 -41.44 17.07 22.68
N GLY A 85 -40.36 16.28 22.62
CA GLY A 85 -40.40 14.85 22.93
C GLY A 85 -39.03 14.28 23.23
N SER A 86 -38.45 14.73 24.34
CA SER A 86 -37.37 14.06 25.05
C SER A 86 -37.70 12.61 25.38
N GLY A 87 -36.73 11.71 25.22
CA GLY A 87 -36.57 10.57 26.12
C GLY A 87 -36.62 9.17 25.51
N GLY A 88 -35.48 8.48 25.58
CA GLY A 88 -35.45 7.05 25.94
C GLY A 88 -35.15 6.08 24.80
N GLY A 89 -33.94 5.50 24.81
CA GLY A 89 -33.60 4.39 23.93
C GLY A 89 -32.18 3.86 24.13
N ASN A 90 -31.90 3.32 25.31
CA ASN A 90 -30.73 2.49 25.59
C ASN A 90 -30.61 1.36 24.54
N GLY A 91 -29.49 1.28 23.82
CA GLY A 91 -29.28 0.19 22.87
C GLY A 91 -27.92 0.20 22.20
N GLY A 92 -27.00 -0.61 22.73
CA GLY A 92 -25.87 -1.12 21.97
C GLY A 92 -24.55 -0.41 22.26
N GLY A 93 -23.80 -0.97 23.21
CA GLY A 93 -22.35 -0.86 23.22
C GLY A 93 -21.80 -1.47 21.93
N GLY A 94 -21.78 -0.69 20.86
CA GLY A 94 -20.98 -0.95 19.69
C GLY A 94 -19.55 -0.62 20.04
N GLY A 95 -18.85 -1.58 20.67
CA GLY A 95 -17.40 -1.48 20.81
C GLY A 95 -16.81 -1.26 19.42
N VAL A 96 -16.29 -0.06 19.17
CA VAL A 96 -15.57 0.23 17.94
C VAL A 96 -14.33 -0.65 17.98
N ILE A 97 -14.36 -1.78 17.28
CA ILE A 97 -13.18 -2.60 17.06
C ILE A 97 -12.27 -1.77 16.14
N THR A 98 -11.36 -0.99 16.73
CA THR A 98 -10.29 -0.36 15.96
C THR A 98 -9.34 -1.47 15.53
N LYS A 99 -9.25 -1.70 14.22
CA LYS A 99 -8.28 -2.67 13.67
C LYS A 99 -6.88 -2.20 14.08
N THR A 100 -6.20 -2.98 14.92
CA THR A 100 -4.85 -2.67 15.40
C THR A 100 -3.91 -2.54 14.21
N GLN A 101 -3.18 -1.42 14.14
CA GLN A 101 -2.18 -1.18 13.10
C GLN A 101 -0.88 -1.94 13.42
N PRO A 102 -0.13 -2.39 12.40
CA PRO A 102 1.17 -3.01 12.62
C PRO A 102 2.16 -1.99 13.22
N GLN A 103 2.95 -2.45 14.20
CA GLN A 103 3.87 -1.59 14.96
C GLN A 103 5.36 -1.86 14.66
N ARG A 104 5.67 -2.92 13.92
CA ARG A 104 7.05 -3.34 13.62
C ARG A 104 7.15 -3.82 12.18
N PHE A 105 8.17 -3.34 11.49
CA PHE A 105 8.60 -3.87 10.21
C PHE A 105 9.88 -4.70 10.41
N HIS A 106 9.99 -5.81 9.70
CA HIS A 106 11.24 -6.56 9.52
C HIS A 106 11.28 -7.05 8.07
N GLY A 107 12.47 -7.04 7.48
CA GLY A 107 12.65 -7.49 6.10
C GLY A 107 14.12 -7.74 5.79
N SER A 108 14.37 -8.74 4.95
CA SER A 108 15.69 -9.05 4.41
C SER A 108 15.55 -9.32 2.92
N VAL A 109 16.59 -9.00 2.16
CA VAL A 109 16.66 -9.24 0.73
C VAL A 109 18.07 -9.64 0.35
N ALA A 110 18.19 -10.71 -0.45
CA ALA A 110 19.48 -11.13 -0.97
C ALA A 110 19.92 -10.18 -2.09
N LEU A 111 21.14 -9.65 -1.97
CA LEU A 111 21.73 -8.75 -2.97
C LEU A 111 22.76 -9.49 -3.80
N ALA A 112 22.80 -9.20 -5.10
CA ALA A 112 23.89 -9.62 -5.96
C ALA A 112 25.15 -8.80 -5.59
N PRO A 113 26.30 -9.43 -5.28
CA PRO A 113 27.50 -8.70 -4.82
C PRO A 113 27.97 -7.61 -5.78
N GLU A 114 27.87 -7.85 -7.09
CA GLU A 114 28.31 -6.93 -8.15
C GLU A 114 27.44 -5.66 -8.22
N ARG A 115 26.24 -5.72 -7.64
CA ARG A 115 25.23 -4.65 -7.67
C ARG A 115 24.83 -4.17 -6.28
N ALA A 116 25.45 -4.68 -5.22
CA ALA A 116 25.02 -4.45 -3.84
C ALA A 116 24.83 -2.97 -3.51
N ALA A 117 25.73 -2.09 -3.95
CA ALA A 117 25.62 -0.65 -3.74
C ALA A 117 24.39 -0.03 -4.43
N ARG A 118 24.13 -0.39 -5.70
CA ARG A 118 22.97 0.11 -6.45
C ARG A 118 21.68 -0.37 -5.81
N ASP A 119 21.59 -1.67 -5.53
CA ASP A 119 20.35 -2.27 -5.04
C ASP A 119 20.07 -1.80 -3.59
N ALA A 120 21.10 -1.60 -2.76
CA ALA A 120 20.97 -0.94 -1.45
C ALA A 120 20.44 0.50 -1.57
N GLY A 121 20.91 1.27 -2.56
CA GLY A 121 20.39 2.60 -2.85
C GLY A 121 18.89 2.56 -3.19
N LYS A 122 18.47 1.62 -4.05
CA LYS A 122 17.06 1.44 -4.38
C LYS A 122 16.21 1.06 -3.16
N ILE A 123 16.72 0.19 -2.29
CA ILE A 123 16.04 -0.17 -1.04
C ILE A 123 15.90 1.05 -0.12
N ALA A 124 16.90 1.92 -0.10
CA ALA A 124 16.83 3.15 0.67
C ALA A 124 15.70 4.07 0.19
N GLU A 125 15.55 4.24 -1.14
CA GLU A 125 14.52 5.07 -1.75
C GLU A 125 13.11 4.48 -1.58
N GLU A 126 12.96 3.18 -1.84
CA GLU A 126 11.64 2.54 -1.96
C GLU A 126 11.11 1.97 -0.63
N VAL A 127 11.95 1.83 0.40
CA VAL A 127 11.56 1.23 1.68
C VAL A 127 12.00 2.10 2.85
N LEU A 128 13.30 2.36 2.99
CA LEU A 128 13.81 3.06 4.17
C LEU A 128 13.27 4.49 4.28
N GLN A 129 13.14 5.19 3.15
CA GLN A 129 12.58 6.54 3.11
C GLN A 129 11.16 6.59 3.70
N HIS A 130 10.31 5.61 3.40
CA HIS A 130 8.95 5.59 3.92
C HIS A 130 8.90 5.30 5.43
N LEU A 131 9.74 4.37 5.90
CA LEU A 131 9.82 4.03 7.33
C LEU A 131 10.40 5.20 8.14
N ALA A 132 11.44 5.84 7.63
CA ALA A 132 12.09 6.99 8.28
C ALA A 132 11.21 8.24 8.30
N ALA A 133 10.22 8.34 7.40
CA ALA A 133 9.26 9.45 7.38
C ALA A 133 8.19 9.36 8.49
N LEU A 134 8.06 8.22 9.16
CA LEU A 134 7.09 8.03 10.24
C LEU A 134 7.56 8.73 11.53
N VAL A 135 6.69 9.55 12.12
CA VAL A 135 7.00 10.28 13.35
C VAL A 135 7.28 9.31 14.49
N GLY A 136 8.46 9.43 15.10
CA GLY A 136 8.87 8.59 16.23
C GLY A 136 9.31 7.18 15.86
N ALA A 137 9.46 6.86 14.56
CA ALA A 137 10.04 5.59 14.14
C ALA A 137 11.54 5.54 14.46
N ASP A 138 11.96 4.43 15.05
CA ASP A 138 13.37 4.07 15.22
C ASP A 138 13.72 3.03 14.15
N VAL A 139 14.56 3.42 13.20
CA VAL A 139 14.90 2.62 12.02
C VAL A 139 16.36 2.20 12.11
N GLU A 140 16.58 0.90 12.28
CA GLU A 140 17.90 0.28 12.23
C GLU A 140 18.11 -0.42 10.89
N VAL A 141 19.33 -0.27 10.32
CA VAL A 141 19.72 -0.92 9.07
C VAL A 141 21.03 -1.66 9.29
N THR A 142 21.05 -2.95 8.97
CA THR A 142 22.22 -3.80 9.08
C THR A 142 22.58 -4.36 7.70
N LEU A 143 23.86 -4.29 7.34
CA LEU A 143 24.41 -4.99 6.18
C LEU A 143 25.16 -6.23 6.65
N GLU A 144 24.73 -7.39 6.19
CA GLU A 144 25.40 -8.66 6.44
C GLU A 144 26.15 -9.12 5.18
N ILE A 145 27.38 -9.60 5.35
CA ILE A 145 28.24 -10.08 4.27
C ILE A 145 28.68 -11.50 4.61
N GLN A 146 28.38 -12.45 3.74
CA GLN A 146 28.82 -13.84 3.86
C GLN A 146 29.66 -14.23 2.65
N ALA A 147 30.78 -14.90 2.89
CA ALA A 147 31.64 -15.45 1.85
C ALA A 147 32.09 -16.86 2.23
N ARG A 148 31.94 -17.81 1.30
CA ARG A 148 32.46 -19.17 1.45
C ARG A 148 33.65 -19.34 0.53
N VAL A 149 34.81 -19.67 1.10
CA VAL A 149 36.06 -19.86 0.36
C VAL A 149 36.58 -21.27 0.66
N PRO A 150 36.22 -22.28 -0.14
CA PRO A 150 36.56 -23.68 0.16
C PRO A 150 38.06 -23.96 0.31
N GLY A 151 38.91 -23.19 -0.37
CA GLY A 151 40.38 -23.30 -0.26
C GLY A 151 41.00 -22.55 0.91
N GLY A 152 40.17 -21.96 1.78
CA GLY A 152 40.63 -21.04 2.83
C GLY A 152 40.89 -19.63 2.30
N VAL A 153 40.94 -18.67 3.23
CA VAL A 153 41.21 -17.26 2.93
C VAL A 153 42.69 -16.99 3.20
N PRO A 154 43.46 -16.46 2.23
CA PRO A 154 44.87 -16.15 2.44
C PRO A 154 45.10 -15.11 3.54
N ASP A 155 46.18 -15.25 4.31
CA ASP A 155 46.53 -14.38 5.46
C ASP A 155 46.50 -12.88 5.12
N ASN A 156 46.98 -12.50 3.93
CA ASN A 156 46.97 -11.10 3.51
C ASN A 156 45.54 -10.57 3.34
N ILE A 157 44.61 -11.39 2.85
CA ILE A 157 43.20 -11.03 2.70
C ILE A 157 42.52 -10.98 4.08
N VAL A 158 42.78 -11.96 4.95
CA VAL A 158 42.28 -11.96 6.34
C VAL A 158 42.66 -10.66 7.05
N ARG A 159 43.94 -10.25 6.95
CA ARG A 159 44.42 -9.00 7.53
C ARG A 159 43.69 -7.80 6.95
N THR A 160 43.65 -7.67 5.62
CA THR A 160 43.02 -6.52 4.95
C THR A 160 41.54 -6.39 5.29
N VAL A 161 40.77 -7.48 5.26
CA VAL A 161 39.34 -7.45 5.59
C VAL A 161 39.13 -7.10 7.06
N THR A 162 39.91 -7.67 7.97
CA THR A 162 39.82 -7.39 9.41
C THR A 162 40.13 -5.92 9.72
N GLU A 163 41.13 -5.32 9.07
CA GLU A 163 41.47 -3.90 9.21
C GLU A 163 40.38 -2.98 8.65
N ASN A 164 39.77 -3.36 7.52
CA ASN A 164 38.64 -2.64 6.95
C ASN A 164 37.41 -2.70 7.85
N CYS A 165 37.08 -3.87 8.42
CA CYS A 165 35.97 -4.02 9.36
C CYS A 165 36.12 -3.09 10.58
N LYS A 166 37.34 -2.97 11.12
CA LYS A 166 37.63 -2.00 12.20
C LYS A 166 37.42 -0.56 11.76
N THR A 167 37.94 -0.20 10.58
CA THR A 167 37.81 1.17 10.02
C THR A 167 36.35 1.54 9.75
N LEU A 168 35.58 0.60 9.21
CA LEU A 168 34.16 0.75 8.87
C LEU A 168 33.23 0.47 10.05
N ARG A 169 33.78 0.20 11.24
CA ARG A 169 33.05 0.01 12.51
C ARG A 169 32.02 -1.11 12.44
N PHE A 170 32.37 -2.24 11.83
CA PHE A 170 31.56 -3.45 11.91
C PHE A 170 31.36 -3.83 13.37
N VAL A 171 30.11 -4.03 13.78
CA VAL A 171 29.75 -4.39 15.16
C VAL A 171 30.06 -5.87 15.44
N SER A 172 29.93 -6.72 14.42
CA SER A 172 30.26 -8.15 14.46
C SER A 172 30.95 -8.55 13.16
N HIS A 173 32.09 -9.24 13.24
CA HIS A 173 32.83 -9.76 12.09
C HIS A 173 33.84 -10.83 12.53
N GLY A 174 34.18 -11.77 11.63
CA GLY A 174 35.17 -12.81 11.91
C GLY A 174 35.41 -13.73 10.71
N PHE A 175 36.54 -14.43 10.72
CA PHE A 175 36.77 -15.60 9.88
C PHE A 175 36.69 -16.84 10.77
N GLU A 176 35.92 -17.83 10.35
CA GLU A 176 35.71 -19.07 11.10
C GLU A 176 36.44 -20.22 10.40
N SER A 177 37.08 -21.07 11.18
CA SER A 177 37.53 -22.38 10.70
C SER A 177 36.35 -23.34 10.79
N GLU A 178 36.07 -24.06 9.71
CA GLU A 178 35.12 -25.17 9.72
C GLU A 178 35.60 -26.33 10.62
#